data_AF-A0AA96REX3-F1
#
_entry.id   AF-A0AA96REX3-F1
#
_cell.length_a   1.000
_cell.length_b   1.000
_cell.length_c   1.000
_cell.angle_alpha   90.00
_cell.angle_beta   90.00
_cell.angle_gamma   90.00
#
_symmetry.space_group_name_H-M   'P 1'
#
loop_
_entity.id
_entity.type
_entity.pdbx_description
1 polymer ?
#
loop_
_entity_poly.entity_id
_entity_poly.type
_entity_poly.pdbx_seq_one_letter_code
_entity_poly.pdbx_strand_id
1 'polypeptide(L)'
;MKRLRLLIFVWLMFVPLGCENESSESIPQAMQAAGIKDRQIIHEHELEDVVLVFYQEPTGGLDAGLVNKTGTGYKWGFGGGTAYEKDDVPWVWTNLDLNSKEKRYQVYYGIVKNDNIARLHIKHNNEGLSTINKDAEIVPTQDYRIWFALQDRYSDIHPGFLLTGYSKDGEEIFSLSMNS
;
A
#
# COMPACT_ATOMS: atom_id res chain seq x y z
N MET A 1 -13.04 53.29 -32.68
CA MET A 1 -12.91 51.84 -33.01
C MET A 1 -11.53 51.21 -32.74
N LYS A 2 -10.42 51.96 -32.58
CA LYS A 2 -9.09 51.38 -32.32
C LYS A 2 -8.88 50.85 -30.88
N ARG A 3 -9.63 51.36 -29.90
CA ARG A 3 -9.54 50.92 -28.48
C ARG A 3 -10.27 49.62 -28.17
N LEU A 4 -11.23 49.21 -29.01
CA LEU A 4 -12.01 47.97 -28.81
C LEU A 4 -11.25 46.72 -29.28
N ARG A 5 -10.30 46.87 -30.22
CA ARG A 5 -9.48 45.76 -30.71
C ARG A 5 -8.34 45.36 -29.76
N LEU A 6 -7.95 46.24 -28.84
CA LEU A 6 -6.88 45.96 -27.87
C LEU A 6 -7.35 45.10 -26.69
N LEU A 7 -8.63 45.19 -26.32
CA LEU A 7 -9.21 44.44 -25.20
C LEU A 7 -9.40 42.94 -25.52
N ILE A 8 -9.66 42.59 -26.78
CA ILE A 8 -9.83 41.19 -27.20
C ILE A 8 -8.49 40.45 -27.20
N PHE A 9 -7.36 41.14 -27.43
CA PHE A 9 -6.04 40.52 -27.45
C PHE A 9 -5.48 40.22 -26.04
N VAL A 10 -5.87 41.01 -25.03
CA VAL A 10 -5.46 40.79 -23.63
C VAL A 10 -6.26 39.66 -22.97
N TRP A 11 -7.49 39.40 -23.45
CA TRP A 11 -8.32 38.32 -22.92
C TRP A 11 -7.88 36.93 -23.41
N LEU A 12 -7.26 36.83 -24.59
CA LEU A 12 -6.70 35.56 -25.10
C LEU A 12 -5.39 35.11 -24.43
N MET A 13 -4.75 35.97 -23.62
CA MET A 13 -3.48 35.65 -22.94
C MET A 13 -3.68 35.01 -21.55
N PHE A 14 -4.93 34.88 -21.09
CA PHE A 14 -5.31 34.19 -19.85
C PHE A 14 -5.95 32.83 -20.14
N VAL A 15 -5.37 32.06 -21.06
CA VAL A 15 -5.53 30.60 -21.00
C VAL A 15 -4.43 30.14 -20.04
N PRO A 16 -4.73 29.89 -18.75
CA PRO A 16 -3.79 29.10 -17.98
C PRO A 16 -3.69 27.77 -18.71
N LEU A 17 -2.55 27.54 -19.36
CA LEU A 17 -2.03 26.20 -19.58
C LEU A 17 -1.72 25.66 -18.18
N GLY A 18 -2.77 25.40 -17.41
CA GLY A 18 -2.66 24.54 -16.26
C GLY A 18 -2.23 23.21 -16.82
N CYS A 19 -0.95 22.87 -16.64
CA CYS A 19 -0.63 21.48 -16.41
C CYS A 19 -1.42 21.10 -15.15
N GLU A 20 -2.70 20.77 -15.31
CA GLU A 20 -3.44 20.06 -14.28
C GLU A 20 -2.60 18.83 -14.00
N ASN A 21 -2.11 18.75 -12.76
CA ASN A 21 -1.56 17.51 -12.26
C ASN A 21 -2.68 16.49 -12.41
N GLU A 22 -2.66 15.70 -13.48
CA GLU A 22 -3.77 14.83 -13.89
C GLU A 22 -4.07 13.86 -12.74
N SER A 23 -5.05 14.23 -11.92
CA SER A 23 -5.67 13.31 -10.98
C SER A 23 -6.55 12.40 -11.80
N SER A 24 -6.40 11.10 -11.60
CA SER A 24 -7.24 10.11 -12.25
C SER A 24 -8.59 10.01 -11.53
N GLU A 25 -9.66 9.67 -12.26
CA GLU A 25 -11.01 9.55 -11.67
C GLU A 25 -11.15 8.30 -10.80
N SER A 26 -10.26 7.32 -10.96
CA SER A 26 -10.28 6.07 -10.22
C SER A 26 -8.87 5.55 -9.91
N ILE A 27 -8.78 4.66 -8.91
CA ILE A 27 -7.53 3.99 -8.52
C ILE A 27 -6.89 3.21 -9.69
N PRO A 28 -7.62 2.38 -10.48
CA PRO A 28 -7.02 1.71 -11.64
C PRO A 28 -6.42 2.67 -12.66
N GLN A 29 -7.09 3.79 -12.94
CA GLN A 29 -6.56 4.81 -13.84
C GLN A 29 -5.29 5.48 -13.26
N ALA A 30 -5.26 5.74 -11.94
CA ALA A 30 -4.09 6.31 -11.27
C ALA A 30 -2.88 5.37 -11.34
N MET A 31 -3.10 4.07 -11.14
CA MET A 31 -2.08 3.02 -11.28
C MET A 31 -1.57 2.94 -12.73
N GLN A 32 -2.48 2.92 -13.71
CA GLN A 32 -2.13 2.89 -15.13
C GLN A 32 -1.34 4.14 -15.56
N ALA A 33 -1.75 5.32 -15.13
CA ALA A 33 -1.05 6.59 -15.42
C ALA A 33 0.37 6.61 -14.86
N ALA A 34 0.60 5.92 -13.74
CA ALA A 34 1.93 5.73 -13.15
C ALA A 34 2.74 4.59 -13.79
N GLY A 35 2.21 3.92 -14.82
CA GLY A 35 2.88 2.80 -15.49
C GLY A 35 2.90 1.51 -14.66
N ILE A 36 2.10 1.43 -13.60
CA ILE A 36 1.93 0.20 -12.83
C ILE A 36 1.15 -0.78 -13.69
N LYS A 37 1.75 -1.96 -13.87
CA LYS A 37 1.10 -3.08 -14.54
C LYS A 37 0.58 -3.99 -13.44
N ASP A 38 -0.73 -4.09 -13.34
CA ASP A 38 -1.39 -5.07 -12.48
C ASP A 38 -2.29 -5.97 -13.33
N ARG A 39 -2.59 -7.14 -12.78
CA ARG A 39 -3.63 -8.02 -13.32
C ARG A 39 -5.00 -7.66 -12.76
N GLN A 40 -5.04 -7.31 -11.48
CA GLN A 40 -6.23 -6.93 -10.74
C GLN A 40 -5.85 -6.32 -9.38
N ILE A 41 -6.69 -5.40 -8.90
CA ILE A 41 -6.71 -4.98 -7.50
C ILE A 41 -7.44 -6.07 -6.70
N ILE A 42 -6.80 -6.56 -5.64
CA ILE A 42 -7.32 -7.62 -4.77
C ILE A 42 -8.03 -7.03 -3.56
N HIS A 43 -7.48 -5.97 -2.97
CA HIS A 43 -8.06 -5.31 -1.81
C HIS A 43 -7.67 -3.83 -1.75
N GLU A 44 -8.60 -3.00 -1.26
CA GLU A 44 -8.42 -1.59 -0.99
C GLU A 44 -8.70 -1.34 0.49
N HIS A 45 -7.75 -0.75 1.20
CA HIS A 45 -7.85 -0.39 2.60
C HIS A 45 -7.79 1.14 2.73
N GLU A 46 -8.93 1.71 3.11
CA GLU A 46 -9.15 3.14 3.19
C GLU A 46 -8.45 3.77 4.39
N LEU A 47 -7.59 4.76 4.14
CA LEU A 47 -6.99 5.62 5.16
C LEU A 47 -7.48 7.07 4.93
N GLU A 48 -7.08 8.01 5.78
CA GLU A 48 -7.58 9.40 5.73
C GLU A 48 -7.34 10.05 4.36
N ASP A 49 -6.07 10.21 3.97
CA ASP A 49 -5.66 10.90 2.74
C ASP A 49 -5.18 9.95 1.63
N VAL A 50 -5.15 8.64 1.90
CA VAL A 50 -4.59 7.64 0.99
C VAL A 50 -5.43 6.37 1.01
N VAL A 51 -5.23 5.51 0.01
CA VAL A 51 -5.77 4.15 -0.06
C VAL A 51 -4.59 3.21 -0.18
N LEU A 52 -4.49 2.25 0.74
CA LEU A 52 -3.57 1.12 0.62
C LEU A 52 -4.20 0.09 -0.32
N VAL A 53 -3.53 -0.15 -1.44
CA VAL A 53 -4.00 -1.10 -2.45
C VAL A 53 -3.12 -2.33 -2.46
N PHE A 54 -3.73 -3.49 -2.41
CA PHE A 54 -3.09 -4.77 -2.67
C PHE A 54 -3.50 -5.24 -4.06
N TYR A 55 -2.53 -5.53 -4.92
CA TYR A 55 -2.80 -5.90 -6.31
C TYR A 55 -1.91 -7.07 -6.74
N GLN A 56 -2.38 -7.80 -7.74
CA GLN A 56 -1.65 -8.93 -8.29
C GLN A 56 -0.75 -8.46 -9.44
N GLU A 57 0.55 -8.73 -9.34
CA GLU A 57 1.49 -8.40 -10.41
C GLU A 57 1.33 -9.35 -11.63
N PRO A 58 1.78 -8.97 -12.84
CA PRO A 58 1.55 -9.76 -14.05
C PRO A 58 2.18 -11.16 -14.02
N THR A 59 3.30 -11.33 -13.30
CA THR A 59 3.97 -12.63 -13.12
C THR A 59 3.44 -13.44 -11.94
N GLY A 60 2.39 -12.96 -11.27
CA GLY A 60 1.81 -13.56 -10.07
C GLY A 60 2.53 -13.11 -8.79
N GLY A 61 1.91 -13.30 -7.64
CA GLY A 61 2.36 -12.67 -6.39
C GLY A 61 1.51 -11.46 -6.03
N LEU A 62 1.64 -11.04 -4.77
CA LEU A 62 0.89 -9.95 -4.18
C LEU A 62 1.83 -8.76 -3.96
N ASP A 63 1.50 -7.62 -4.53
CA ASP A 63 2.15 -6.34 -4.31
C ASP A 63 1.25 -5.42 -3.45
N ALA A 64 1.85 -4.39 -2.87
CA ALA A 64 1.14 -3.32 -2.18
C ALA A 64 1.62 -1.93 -2.62
N GLY A 65 0.69 -0.97 -2.62
CA GLY A 65 0.96 0.43 -2.96
C GLY A 65 0.04 1.40 -2.24
N LEU A 66 0.38 2.69 -2.27
CA LEU A 66 -0.47 3.78 -1.84
C LEU A 66 -0.96 4.58 -3.03
N VAL A 67 -2.25 4.89 -3.00
CA VAL A 67 -2.88 5.86 -3.87
C VAL A 67 -3.33 7.05 -3.04
N ASN A 68 -2.83 8.24 -3.35
CA ASN A 68 -3.24 9.46 -2.67
C ASN A 68 -4.62 9.88 -3.15
N LYS A 69 -5.49 10.24 -2.21
CA LYS A 69 -6.74 10.95 -2.48
C LYS A 69 -6.39 12.40 -2.76
N THR A 70 -6.84 12.91 -3.90
CA THR A 70 -6.78 14.33 -4.23
C THR A 70 -8.17 14.92 -4.10
N GLY A 71 -8.28 16.26 -4.06
CA GLY A 71 -9.61 16.91 -3.99
C GLY A 71 -10.54 16.58 -5.17
N THR A 72 -10.01 16.00 -6.26
CA THR A 72 -10.74 15.71 -7.50
C THR A 72 -10.60 14.26 -7.98
N GLY A 73 -9.88 13.39 -7.25
CA GLY A 73 -9.65 12.02 -7.70
C GLY A 73 -8.48 11.35 -6.98
N TYR A 74 -7.64 10.65 -7.75
CA TYR A 74 -6.60 9.77 -7.25
C TYR A 74 -5.26 10.01 -7.94
N LYS A 75 -4.17 9.78 -7.22
CA LYS A 75 -2.82 9.81 -7.77
C LYS A 75 -1.94 8.74 -7.12
N TRP A 76 -1.28 7.93 -7.94
CA TRP A 76 -0.30 6.96 -7.43
C TRP A 76 0.76 7.65 -6.58
N GLY A 77 0.94 7.15 -5.36
CA GLY A 77 2.00 7.60 -4.45
C GLY A 77 3.26 6.82 -4.73
N PHE A 78 3.29 5.59 -4.23
CA PHE A 78 4.39 4.66 -4.38
C PHE A 78 3.92 3.25 -4.00
N GLY A 79 4.60 2.23 -4.50
CA GLY A 79 4.31 0.83 -4.17
C GLY A 79 5.44 -0.08 -4.59
N GLY A 80 5.41 -1.31 -4.08
CA GLY A 80 6.37 -2.34 -4.40
C GLY A 80 6.53 -3.38 -3.30
N GLY A 81 7.49 -4.29 -3.54
CA GLY A 81 7.59 -5.54 -2.81
C GLY A 81 6.60 -6.55 -3.38
N THR A 82 7.02 -7.81 -3.51
CA THR A 82 6.16 -8.86 -4.02
C THR A 82 6.24 -10.07 -3.09
N ALA A 83 5.10 -10.40 -2.47
CA ALA A 83 4.94 -11.64 -1.72
C ALA A 83 4.58 -12.77 -2.69
N TYR A 84 5.56 -13.63 -2.98
CA TYR A 84 5.34 -14.83 -3.79
C TYR A 84 4.84 -15.98 -2.96
N GLU A 85 3.95 -16.76 -3.54
CA GLU A 85 3.26 -17.93 -2.99
C GLU A 85 4.15 -19.17 -2.71
N LYS A 86 5.32 -19.00 -2.10
CA LYS A 86 6.29 -20.09 -1.88
C LYS A 86 6.09 -20.87 -0.57
N ASP A 87 5.58 -20.21 0.46
CA ASP A 87 5.40 -20.77 1.81
C ASP A 87 3.92 -20.74 2.24
N ASP A 88 3.59 -21.24 3.43
CA ASP A 88 2.23 -21.19 3.99
C ASP A 88 1.80 -19.75 4.35
N VAL A 89 2.78 -18.93 4.72
CA VAL A 89 2.61 -17.51 5.07
C VAL A 89 3.75 -16.69 4.45
N PRO A 90 3.79 -16.57 3.11
CA PRO A 90 4.79 -15.74 2.45
C PRO A 90 4.55 -14.29 2.84
N TRP A 91 5.62 -13.50 2.82
CA TRP A 91 5.56 -12.15 3.31
C TRP A 91 6.57 -11.24 2.60
N VAL A 92 6.28 -9.96 2.65
CA VAL A 92 7.20 -8.89 2.27
C VAL A 92 6.91 -7.68 3.15
N TRP A 93 7.88 -6.78 3.24
CA TRP A 93 7.69 -5.48 3.86
C TRP A 93 8.09 -4.39 2.88
N THR A 94 7.46 -3.24 2.99
CA THR A 94 7.80 -2.10 2.14
C THR A 94 7.49 -0.78 2.83
N ASN A 95 8.29 0.22 2.51
CA ASN A 95 8.08 1.60 2.88
C ASN A 95 7.28 2.25 1.75
N LEU A 96 6.00 2.54 1.98
CA LEU A 96 5.07 2.92 0.93
C LEU A 96 5.06 4.41 0.59
N ASP A 97 5.77 5.24 1.34
CA ASP A 97 5.83 6.68 1.11
C ASP A 97 7.25 7.21 1.26
N LEU A 98 8.23 6.50 0.67
CA LEU A 98 9.65 6.84 0.69
C LEU A 98 9.96 8.30 0.28
N ASN A 99 9.12 8.88 -0.56
CA ASN A 99 9.27 10.25 -1.08
C ASN A 99 8.43 11.29 -0.31
N SER A 100 7.70 10.88 0.72
CA SER A 100 6.92 11.76 1.59
C SER A 100 7.84 12.42 2.63
N LYS A 101 7.58 13.69 2.92
CA LYS A 101 8.27 14.40 4.02
C LYS A 101 7.90 13.85 5.39
N GLU A 102 6.72 13.24 5.51
CA GLU A 102 6.17 12.79 6.79
C GLU A 102 6.40 11.30 7.05
N LYS A 103 6.85 10.51 6.05
CA LYS A 103 7.17 9.08 6.14
C LYS A 103 6.24 8.33 7.12
N ARG A 104 5.00 8.09 6.68
CA ARG A 104 3.88 7.63 7.51
C ARG A 104 3.60 6.15 7.37
N TYR A 105 3.88 5.52 6.24
CA TYR A 105 3.35 4.18 5.97
C TYR A 105 4.44 3.15 5.66
N GLN A 106 4.67 2.27 6.63
CA GLN A 106 5.40 1.02 6.43
C GLN A 106 4.41 -0.13 6.56
N VAL A 107 4.40 -1.08 5.64
CA VAL A 107 3.49 -2.23 5.68
C VAL A 107 4.26 -3.53 5.65
N TYR A 108 3.78 -4.50 6.43
CA TYR A 108 4.11 -5.91 6.34
C TYR A 108 2.89 -6.59 5.80
N TYR A 109 3.04 -7.44 4.80
CA TYR A 109 1.91 -8.10 4.21
C TYR A 109 2.31 -9.38 3.52
N GLY A 110 1.30 -10.18 3.20
CA GLY A 110 1.48 -11.42 2.51
C GLY A 110 0.19 -12.19 2.36
N ILE A 111 0.34 -13.48 2.16
CA ILE A 111 -0.75 -14.42 1.92
C ILE A 111 -0.83 -15.40 3.09
N VAL A 112 -2.02 -15.89 3.43
CA VAL A 112 -2.22 -16.97 4.40
C VAL A 112 -2.90 -18.14 3.70
N LYS A 113 -2.15 -19.22 3.45
CA LYS A 113 -2.66 -20.44 2.81
C LYS A 113 -3.23 -21.44 3.81
N ASN A 114 -2.71 -21.46 5.04
CA ASN A 114 -3.16 -22.39 6.07
C ASN A 114 -4.45 -21.90 6.73
N ASP A 115 -5.60 -22.45 6.33
CA ASP A 115 -6.94 -22.09 6.83
C ASP A 115 -7.14 -22.27 8.33
N ASN A 116 -6.26 -23.02 9.01
CA ASN A 116 -6.31 -23.15 10.46
C ASN A 116 -5.77 -21.91 11.19
N ILE A 117 -4.98 -21.06 10.53
CA ILE A 117 -4.51 -19.79 11.09
C ILE A 117 -5.68 -18.82 11.13
N ALA A 118 -6.19 -18.54 12.33
CA ALA A 118 -7.28 -17.59 12.57
C ALA A 118 -6.77 -16.18 12.87
N ARG A 119 -5.55 -16.06 13.40
CA ARG A 119 -4.94 -14.78 13.78
C ARG A 119 -3.44 -14.81 13.50
N LEU A 120 -2.90 -13.70 13.01
CA LEU A 120 -1.47 -13.46 12.89
C LEU A 120 -1.09 -12.30 13.79
N HIS A 121 -0.03 -12.47 14.58
CA HIS A 121 0.51 -11.45 15.45
C HIS A 121 1.95 -11.15 15.04
N ILE A 122 2.26 -9.88 14.83
CA ILE A 122 3.59 -9.42 14.44
C ILE A 122 4.17 -8.54 15.55
N LYS A 123 5.40 -8.86 15.95
CA LYS A 123 6.16 -8.05 16.91
C LYS A 123 7.60 -7.92 16.48
N HIS A 124 8.23 -6.81 16.86
CA HIS A 124 9.66 -6.60 16.66
C HIS A 124 10.46 -7.66 17.42
N ASN A 125 11.54 -8.18 16.81
CA ASN A 125 12.36 -9.24 17.43
C ASN A 125 13.21 -8.75 18.60
N ASN A 126 13.49 -7.45 18.66
CA ASN A 126 14.16 -6.81 19.79
C ASN A 126 13.14 -6.07 20.65
N GLU A 127 12.96 -6.53 21.90
CA GLU A 127 11.98 -6.00 22.87
C GLU A 127 12.19 -4.51 23.19
N GLY A 128 13.38 -3.95 22.95
CA GLY A 128 13.68 -2.54 23.20
C GLY A 128 13.38 -1.57 22.04
N LEU A 129 13.02 -2.07 20.86
CA LEU A 129 12.85 -1.29 19.62
C LEU A 129 11.42 -1.41 19.06
N SER A 130 10.42 -1.41 19.94
CA SER A 130 9.01 -1.70 19.60
C SER A 130 8.40 -0.68 18.63
N THR A 131 8.66 -0.86 17.33
CA THR A 131 7.97 -0.18 16.23
C THR A 131 6.74 -0.96 15.78
N ILE A 132 6.69 -2.27 16.06
CA ILE A 132 5.54 -3.13 15.76
C ILE A 132 5.32 -4.16 16.87
N ASN A 133 4.07 -4.26 17.33
CA ASN A 133 3.56 -5.25 18.26
C ASN A 133 2.03 -5.24 18.18
N LYS A 134 1.47 -5.96 17.21
CA LYS A 134 0.02 -5.96 16.97
C LYS A 134 -0.44 -7.18 16.17
N ASP A 135 -1.74 -7.42 16.20
CA ASP A 135 -2.36 -8.36 15.29
C ASP A 135 -2.42 -7.77 13.88
N ALA A 136 -2.16 -8.62 12.89
CA ALA A 136 -2.38 -8.30 11.48
C ALA A 136 -3.87 -8.40 11.15
N GLU A 137 -4.30 -7.56 10.23
CA GLU A 137 -5.60 -7.71 9.58
C GLU A 137 -5.53 -8.88 8.59
N ILE A 138 -6.57 -9.73 8.59
CA ILE A 138 -6.70 -10.84 7.65
C ILE A 138 -7.95 -10.60 6.81
N VAL A 139 -7.75 -10.49 5.49
CA VAL A 139 -8.81 -10.21 4.53
C VAL A 139 -9.04 -11.44 3.65
N PRO A 140 -10.24 -12.05 3.67
CA PRO A 140 -10.56 -13.13 2.76
C PRO A 140 -10.70 -12.62 1.31
N THR A 141 -10.09 -13.34 0.38
CA THR A 141 -10.27 -13.16 -1.07
C THR A 141 -10.95 -14.42 -1.64
N GLN A 142 -11.11 -14.47 -2.96
CA GLN A 142 -11.69 -15.64 -3.62
C GLN A 142 -10.81 -16.88 -3.51
N ASP A 143 -9.49 -16.71 -3.62
CA ASP A 143 -8.53 -17.82 -3.78
C ASP A 143 -7.62 -18.01 -2.56
N TYR A 144 -7.45 -16.98 -1.73
CA TYR A 144 -6.56 -16.99 -0.57
C TYR A 144 -6.98 -15.92 0.45
N ARG A 145 -6.22 -15.77 1.53
CA ARG A 145 -6.39 -14.66 2.47
C ARG A 145 -5.17 -13.77 2.43
N ILE A 146 -5.37 -12.46 2.35
CA ILE A 146 -4.30 -11.49 2.54
C ILE A 146 -4.15 -11.28 4.04
N TRP A 147 -2.92 -11.12 4.51
CA TRP A 147 -2.68 -10.52 5.82
C TRP A 147 -1.85 -9.26 5.66
N PHE A 148 -2.09 -8.25 6.51
CA PHE A 148 -1.23 -7.08 6.58
C PHE A 148 -1.21 -6.41 7.94
N ALA A 149 -0.11 -5.72 8.22
CA ALA A 149 0.09 -4.89 9.40
C ALA A 149 0.74 -3.57 8.99
N LEU A 150 -0.04 -2.49 9.04
CA LEU A 150 0.42 -1.13 8.73
C LEU A 150 1.03 -0.43 9.95
N GLN A 151 2.26 0.02 9.89
CA GLN A 151 2.83 0.96 10.85
C GLN A 151 2.62 2.38 10.35
N ASP A 152 2.21 3.26 11.26
CA ASP A 152 2.06 4.70 11.05
C ASP A 152 3.37 5.49 11.32
N ARG A 153 4.47 4.76 11.59
CA ARG A 153 5.81 5.31 11.82
C ARG A 153 6.86 4.44 11.14
N TYR A 154 7.83 5.09 10.50
CA TYR A 154 8.94 4.38 9.88
C TYR A 154 9.89 3.78 10.91
N SER A 155 10.28 2.54 10.68
CA SER A 155 11.55 2.00 11.18
C SER A 155 12.62 2.21 10.12
N ASP A 156 13.60 3.08 10.40
CA ASP A 156 14.78 3.25 9.54
C ASP A 156 15.75 2.05 9.62
N ILE A 157 15.51 1.11 10.53
CA ILE A 157 16.26 -0.14 10.68
C ILE A 157 15.47 -1.25 10.01
N HIS A 158 16.13 -2.11 9.23
CA HIS A 158 15.52 -3.34 8.70
C HIS A 158 14.93 -4.12 9.87
N PRO A 159 13.60 -4.15 10.02
CA PRO A 159 13.01 -4.59 11.26
C PRO A 159 13.06 -6.11 11.27
N GLY A 160 13.92 -6.68 12.12
CA GLY A 160 13.76 -8.07 12.49
C GLY A 160 12.41 -8.21 13.20
N PHE A 161 11.61 -9.21 12.84
CA PHE A 161 10.29 -9.42 13.44
C PHE A 161 10.01 -10.91 13.67
N LEU A 162 9.12 -11.15 14.63
CA LEU A 162 8.47 -12.42 14.86
C LEU A 162 7.04 -12.31 14.35
N LEU A 163 6.65 -13.24 13.50
CA LEU A 163 5.28 -13.43 13.03
C LEU A 163 4.78 -14.77 13.57
N THR A 164 3.76 -14.71 14.41
CA THR A 164 3.16 -15.89 15.05
C THR A 164 1.73 -16.07 14.57
N GLY A 165 1.39 -17.26 14.09
CA GLY A 165 0.04 -17.63 13.68
C GLY A 165 -0.64 -18.51 14.73
N TYR A 166 -1.88 -18.17 15.04
CA TYR A 166 -2.68 -18.84 16.05
C TYR A 166 -3.92 -19.48 15.45
N SER A 167 -4.32 -20.64 15.99
CA SER A 167 -5.59 -21.30 15.69
C SER A 167 -6.78 -20.53 16.28
N LYS A 168 -8.00 -20.96 15.95
CA LYS A 168 -9.23 -20.41 16.57
C LYS A 168 -9.27 -20.60 18.08
N ASP A 169 -8.61 -21.64 18.58
CA ASP A 169 -8.54 -21.96 20.01
C ASP A 169 -7.39 -21.21 20.71
N GLY A 170 -6.62 -20.42 19.96
CA GLY A 170 -5.50 -19.64 20.49
C GLY A 170 -4.18 -20.40 20.58
N GLU A 171 -4.10 -21.61 20.03
CA GLU A 171 -2.85 -22.38 19.97
C GLU A 171 -1.91 -21.80 18.92
N GLU A 172 -0.62 -21.68 19.24
CA GLU A 172 0.40 -21.33 18.25
C GLU A 172 0.61 -22.50 17.28
N ILE A 173 0.34 -22.26 16.00
CA ILE A 173 0.44 -23.26 14.93
C ILE A 173 1.38 -22.84 13.79
N PHE A 174 1.91 -21.62 13.86
CA PHE A 174 2.88 -21.09 12.92
C PHE A 174 3.79 -20.08 13.62
N SER A 175 5.08 -20.08 13.28
CA SER A 175 6.04 -19.12 13.82
C SER A 175 7.15 -18.88 12.81
N LEU A 176 7.43 -17.60 12.54
CA LEU A 176 8.50 -17.16 11.66
C LEU A 176 9.27 -16.05 12.37
N SER A 177 10.59 -16.23 12.48
CA SER A 177 11.50 -15.22 13.02
C SER A 177 12.46 -14.75 11.93
N MET A 178 12.47 -13.46 11.67
CA MET A 178 13.38 -12.82 10.73
C MET A 178 14.40 -11.98 11.50
N ASN A 179 15.68 -12.33 11.38
CA ASN A 179 16.76 -11.53 11.95
C ASN A 179 17.12 -10.40 10.96
N SER A 180 17.38 -9.21 11.52
CA SER A 180 17.90 -8.03 10.79
C SER A 180 19.37 -8.19 10.42
#